data_AF-A0A920AFW5-F1
#
_entry.id   AF-A0A920AFW5-F1
#
_cell.length_a   1.000
_cell.length_b   1.000
_cell.length_c   1.000
_cell.angle_alpha   90.00
_cell.angle_beta   90.00
_cell.angle_gamma   90.00
#
_symmetry.space_group_name_H-M   'P 1'
#
loop_
_entity.id
_entity.type
_entity.pdbx_description
1 polymer ?
#
loop_
_entity_poly.entity_id
_entity_poly.type
_entity_poly.pdbx_seq_one_letter_code
_entity_poly.pdbx_strand_id
1 'polypeptide(L)' 'MGFDPIWLGVMIAVNLQTSFLTPPFGFALFYLRGVAPDSVSTRAIYAGVLPFVLIQLLLLVLMWWWPNLVLWLPGLLGR' A
#
# COMPACT_ATOMS: atom_id res chain seq x y z
N MET A 1 3.76 12.27 -22.33
CA MET A 1 2.97 11.61 -21.26
C MET A 1 2.96 12.58 -20.09
N GLY A 2 1.86 13.30 -19.88
CA GLY A 2 1.81 14.53 -19.06
C GLY A 2 1.74 14.34 -17.53
N PHE A 3 2.31 13.26 -16.99
CA PHE A 3 2.31 13.00 -15.55
C PHE A 3 3.73 13.14 -14.99
N ASP A 4 3.82 13.72 -13.79
CA ASP A 4 5.09 13.86 -13.07
C ASP A 4 5.69 12.47 -12.74
N PRO A 5 6.94 12.17 -13.13
CA PRO A 5 7.56 10.87 -12.89
C PRO A 5 7.72 10.52 -11.40
N ILE A 6 7.92 11.50 -10.53
CA ILE A 6 8.00 11.32 -9.08
C ILE A 6 6.63 10.92 -8.57
N TRP A 7 5.58 11.63 -8.97
CA TRP A 7 4.21 11.27 -8.59
C TRP A 7 3.87 9.84 -9.02
N LEU A 8 4.18 9.47 -10.26
CA LEU A 8 3.93 8.12 -10.77
C LEU A 8 4.77 7.06 -10.02
N GLY A 9 6.05 7.34 -9.76
CA GLY A 9 6.93 6.44 -9.04
C GLY A 9 6.46 6.17 -7.61
N VAL A 10 5.99 7.20 -6.90
CA VAL A 10 5.44 7.04 -5.55
C VAL A 10 4.11 6.28 -5.58
N MET A 11 3.21 6.58 -6.54
CA MET A 11 1.97 5.82 -6.72
C MET A 11 2.24 4.33 -6.91
N ILE A 12 3.23 3.97 -7.76
CA ILE A 12 3.64 2.59 -7.98
C ILE A 12 4.21 1.97 -6.70
N ALA A 13 5.10 2.68 -5.99
CA ALA A 13 5.71 2.18 -4.76
C ALA A 13 4.67 1.87 -3.67
N VAL A 14 3.73 2.80 -3.45
CA VAL A 14 2.64 2.65 -2.47
C VAL A 14 1.70 1.51 -2.87
N ASN A 15 1.38 1.38 -4.17
CA ASN A 15 0.55 0.29 -4.67
C ASN A 15 1.23 -1.09 -4.53
N LEU A 16 2.52 -1.19 -4.88
CA LEU A 16 3.30 -2.42 -4.71
C LEU A 16 3.44 -2.80 -3.24
N GLN A 17 3.65 -1.84 -2.33
CA GLN A 17 3.65 -2.12 -0.89
C GLN A 17 2.32 -2.74 -0.44
N THR A 18 1.20 -2.22 -0.95
CA THR A 18 -0.15 -2.73 -0.64
C THR A 18 -0.33 -4.17 -1.09
N SER A 19 0.19 -4.51 -2.27
CA SER A 19 0.02 -5.84 -2.85
C SER A 19 0.69 -6.94 -2.02
N PHE A 20 1.73 -6.62 -1.24
CA PHE A 20 2.34 -7.55 -0.28
C PHE A 20 1.41 -7.97 0.87
N LEU A 21 0.30 -7.27 1.08
CA LEU A 21 -0.70 -7.55 2.11
C LEU A 21 -1.94 -8.29 1.58
N THR A 22 -2.09 -8.44 0.26
CA THR A 22 -3.28 -9.03 -0.37
C THR A 22 -2.91 -10.19 -1.30
N PRO A 23 -3.60 -11.35 -1.25
CA PRO A 23 -3.42 -12.40 -2.25
C PRO A 23 -3.67 -11.87 -3.69
N PRO A 24 -2.89 -12.28 -4.71
CA PRO A 24 -1.90 -13.37 -4.73
C PRO A 24 -0.47 -13.00 -4.29
N PHE A 25 -0.13 -11.71 -4.16
CA PHE A 25 1.20 -11.22 -3.81
C PHE A 25 1.45 -11.10 -2.30
N GLY A 26 0.52 -11.61 -1.48
CA GLY A 26 0.44 -11.51 -0.02
C GLY A 26 1.56 -12.21 0.77
N PHE A 27 2.83 -12.04 0.39
CA PHE A 27 3.99 -12.67 1.03
C PHE A 27 4.03 -12.41 2.54
N ALA A 28 3.74 -11.19 2.99
CA ALA A 28 3.70 -10.88 4.42
C ALA A 28 2.58 -11.67 5.13
N LEU A 29 1.47 -11.89 4.44
CA LEU A 29 0.32 -12.62 4.98
C LEU A 29 0.59 -14.13 5.05
N PHE A 30 1.19 -14.70 4.01
CA PHE A 30 1.60 -16.10 3.99
C PHE A 30 2.74 -16.37 4.98
N TYR A 31 3.65 -15.42 5.16
CA TYR A 31 4.66 -15.49 6.22
C TYR A 31 4.01 -15.55 7.60
N LEU A 32 3.06 -14.64 7.89
CA LEU A 32 2.32 -14.65 9.15
C LEU A 32 1.54 -15.95 9.35
N ARG A 33 0.90 -16.49 8.31
CA ARG A 33 0.22 -17.79 8.40
C ARG A 33 1.20 -18.94 8.67
N GLY A 34 2.42 -18.88 8.14
CA GLY A 34 3.47 -19.89 8.35
C GLY A 34 3.99 -19.96 9.79
N VAL A 35 3.98 -18.83 10.51
CA VAL A 35 4.43 -18.76 11.92
C VAL A 35 3.27 -18.74 12.93
N ALA A 36 2.04 -18.50 12.47
CA ALA A 36 0.88 -18.42 13.34
C ALA A 36 0.41 -19.82 13.80
N PRO A 37 0.09 -20.00 15.08
CA PRO A 37 -0.44 -21.26 15.59
C PRO A 37 -1.77 -21.64 14.92
N ASP A 38 -2.12 -22.92 14.97
CA ASP A 38 -3.34 -23.46 14.33
C ASP A 38 -4.64 -22.92 14.93
N SER A 39 -4.57 -22.40 16.16
CA SER A 39 -5.68 -21.68 16.81
C SER A 39 -6.06 -20.38 16.08
N VAL A 40 -5.15 -19.80 15.30
CA VAL A 40 -5.40 -18.58 14.52
C VAL A 40 -5.81 -18.96 13.10
N SER A 41 -7.11 -18.89 12.82
CA SER A 41 -7.61 -19.14 11.47
C SER A 41 -7.03 -18.16 10.45
N THR A 42 -6.84 -18.60 9.20
CA THR A 42 -6.43 -17.72 8.08
C THR A 42 -7.39 -16.53 7.92
N ARG A 43 -8.68 -16.73 8.22
CA ARG A 43 -9.70 -15.67 8.19
C ARG A 43 -9.41 -14.57 9.21
N ALA A 44 -8.89 -14.90 10.40
CA ALA A 44 -8.51 -13.91 11.41
C ALA A 44 -7.33 -13.05 10.92
N ILE A 45 -6.36 -13.66 10.24
CA ILE A 45 -5.22 -12.95 9.65
C ILE A 45 -5.70 -11.99 8.54
N TYR A 46 -6.57 -12.46 7.64
CA TYR A 46 -7.16 -11.60 6.60
C TYR A 46 -8.02 -10.46 7.18
N ALA A 47 -8.82 -10.73 8.20
CA ALA A 47 -9.61 -9.71 8.86
C ALA A 47 -8.73 -8.65 9.55
N GLY A 48 -7.59 -9.06 10.11
CA GLY A 48 -6.63 -8.16 10.74
C GLY A 48 -5.93 -7.23 9.76
N VAL A 49 -5.62 -7.69 8.54
CA VAL A 49 -4.93 -6.86 7.53
C VAL A 49 -5.89 -5.92 6.79
N LEU A 50 -7.17 -6.30 6.66
CA LEU A 50 -8.18 -5.57 5.91
C LEU A 50 -8.28 -4.06 6.24
N PRO A 51 -8.33 -3.61 7.51
CA PRO A 51 -8.38 -2.18 7.81
C PRO A 51 -7.17 -1.41 7.29
N PHE A 52 -5.98 -2.00 7.30
CA PHE A 52 -4.76 -1.37 6.76
C PHE A 52 -4.82 -1.26 5.24
N VAL A 53 -5.29 -2.30 4.55
CA VAL A 53 -5.51 -2.27 3.10
C VAL A 53 -6.51 -1.17 2.72
N LEU A 54 -7.60 -1.01 3.48
CA LEU A 54 -8.58 0.04 3.22
C LEU A 54 -8.00 1.46 3.37
N ILE A 55 -7.21 1.71 4.42
CA ILE A 55 -6.50 2.99 4.61
C ILE A 55 -5.54 3.24 3.45
N GLN A 56 -4.84 2.20 3.01
CA GLN A 56 -3.87 2.29 1.93
C GLN A 56 -4.53 2.58 0.56
N LEU A 57 -5.67 1.94 0.28
CA LEU A 57 -6.48 2.23 -0.90
C LEU A 57 -7.03 3.66 -0.87
N LEU A 58 -7.49 4.12 0.31
CA LEU A 58 -7.91 5.51 0.50
C LEU A 58 -6.76 6.48 0.21
N LEU A 59 -5.55 6.18 0.70
CA LEU A 59 -4.36 6.98 0.43
C LEU A 59 -4.07 7.05 -1.08
N LEU A 60 -4.14 5.92 -1.80
CA LEU A 60 -3.96 5.90 -3.26
C LEU A 60 -4.99 6.77 -3.98
N VAL A 61 -6.25 6.72 -3.57
CA VAL A 61 -7.32 7.59 -4.12
C VAL A 61 -7.03 9.06 -3.84
N LEU A 62 -6.60 9.38 -2.62
CA LEU A 62 -6.23 10.75 -2.24
C LEU A 62 -5.03 11.26 -3.03
N MET A 63 -3.97 10.46 -3.19
CA MET A 63 -2.80 10.82 -3.99
C MET A 63 -3.13 10.97 -5.48
N TRP A 64 -4.11 10.22 -5.98
CA TRP A 64 -4.60 10.33 -7.35
C TRP A 64 -5.34 11.65 -7.58
N TRP A 65 -6.26 12.02 -6.70
CA TRP A 65 -7.01 13.28 -6.81
C TRP A 65 -6.21 14.51 -6.38
N TRP A 66 -5.24 14.35 -5.47
CA TRP A 66 -4.45 15.45 -4.93
C TRP A 66 -2.93 15.19 -5.04
N PRO A 67 -2.33 15.37 -6.24
CA PRO A 67 -0.91 15.08 -6.49
C PRO A 67 0.06 15.83 -5.59
N ASN A 68 -0.32 17.01 -5.08
CA ASN A 68 0.48 17.78 -4.13
C ASN A 68 0.80 17.03 -2.84
N LEU A 69 -0.01 16.03 -2.44
CA LEU A 69 0.34 15.14 -1.32
C LEU A 69 1.68 14.42 -1.53
N VAL A 70 2.04 14.16 -2.78
CA VAL A 70 3.31 13.54 -3.17
C VAL A 70 4.36 14.60 -3.47
N LEU A 71 3.97 15.68 -4.16
CA LEU A 71 4.90 16.61 -4.78
C LEU A 71 5.32 17.79 -3.87
N TRP A 72 4.63 18.04 -2.76
CA TRP A 72 4.92 19.19 -1.88
C TRP A 72 6.37 19.18 -1.37
N LEU A 73 6.84 18.04 -0.83
CA LEU A 73 8.18 17.91 -0.29
C LEU A 73 9.26 17.95 -1.40
N PRO A 74 9.11 17.19 -2.50
CA PRO A 74 9.94 17.36 -3.69
C PRO A 74 10.10 18.83 -4.14
N GLY A 75 8.99 19.58 -4.23
CA GLY A 75 9.01 20.98 -4.66
C GLY A 75 9.69 21.92 -3.65
N LEU A 76 9.58 21.64 -2.34
CA LEU A 76 10.32 22.38 -1.31
C LEU A 76 11.83 22.13 -1.35
N LEU A 77 12.26 20.96 -1.82
CA LEU A 77 13.68 20.57 -1.89
C LEU A 77 14.39 21.09 -3.15
N GLY A 78 13.77 22.01 -3.91
CA GLY A 78 14.38 22.63 -5.08
C GLY A 78 14.45 21.72 -6.30
N ARG A 79 13.45 20.86 -6.46
CA ARG A 79 13.17 20.15 -7.71
C ARG A 79 12.23 20.98 -8.56
#